data_AF-A0ABD0P8C5-F1
#
_entry.id   AF-A0ABD0P8C5-F1
#
_cell.length_a   1.000
_cell.length_b   1.000
_cell.length_c   1.000
_cell.angle_alpha   90.00
_cell.angle_beta   90.00
_cell.angle_gamma   90.00
#
_symmetry.space_group_name_H-M   'P 1'
#
loop_
_entity.id
_entity.type
_entity.pdbx_description
1 polymer ?
#
loop_
_entity_poly.entity_id
_entity_poly.type
_entity_poly.pdbx_seq_one_letter_code
_entity_poly.pdbx_strand_id
1 'polypeptide(L)'
;FVTRFIDLDGLTCILNFLKTMDYETTESQIHTSLIGCIKALMNNSQGRAHVLAHSESINIIAQSLATENIKTKVAVLEIMGAVCLVPGGHKKILEAMLHYQKFACERTRFQ
;
A
#
# COMPACT_ATOMS: atom_id res chain seq x y z
N PHE A 1 1.13 7.05 -20.42
CA PHE A 1 0.09 7.27 -19.38
C PHE A 1 0.68 7.12 -17.97
N VAL A 2 1.14 5.93 -17.57
CA VAL A 2 1.70 5.70 -16.21
C VAL A 2 2.86 6.63 -15.86
N THR A 3 3.83 6.80 -16.75
CA THR A 3 4.97 7.73 -16.51
C THR A 3 4.47 9.15 -16.26
N ARG A 4 3.62 9.68 -17.15
CA ARG A 4 3.01 11.01 -16.98
C ARG A 4 2.20 11.15 -15.68
N PHE A 5 1.51 10.10 -15.23
CA PHE A 5 0.80 10.11 -13.96
C PHE A 5 1.77 10.25 -12.78
N ILE A 6 2.89 9.54 -12.82
CA ILE A 6 3.94 9.61 -11.79
C ILE A 6 4.66 10.96 -11.82
N ASP A 7 4.99 11.47 -13.02
CA ASP A 7 5.66 12.76 -13.21
C ASP A 7 4.81 13.93 -12.71
N LEU A 8 3.50 13.74 -12.56
CA LEU A 8 2.54 14.71 -12.04
C LEU A 8 2.13 14.37 -10.59
N ASP A 9 3.00 13.73 -9.82
CA ASP A 9 2.81 13.39 -8.40
C ASP A 9 1.58 12.53 -8.09
N GLY A 10 1.07 11.79 -9.08
CA GLY A 10 -0.13 10.98 -8.92
C GLY A 10 0.02 9.90 -7.84
N LEU A 11 1.19 9.27 -7.72
CA LEU A 11 1.47 8.30 -6.65
C LEU A 11 1.40 8.97 -5.27
N THR A 12 2.06 10.12 -5.12
CA THR A 12 2.07 10.90 -3.87
C THR A 12 0.65 11.31 -3.47
N CYS A 13 -0.17 11.73 -4.44
CA CYS A 13 -1.57 12.07 -4.22
C CYS A 13 -2.38 10.88 -3.68
N ILE A 14 -2.26 9.70 -4.29
CA ILE A 14 -2.92 8.48 -3.80
C ILE A 14 -2.46 8.14 -2.38
N LEU A 15 -1.14 8.16 -2.13
CA LEU A 15 -0.59 7.79 -0.82
C LEU A 15 -1.03 8.77 0.29
N ASN A 16 -1.07 10.06 -0.01
CA ASN A 16 -1.57 11.07 0.93
C ASN A 16 -3.05 10.87 1.21
N PHE A 17 -3.86 10.61 0.18
CA PHE A 17 -5.28 10.33 0.37
C PHE A 17 -5.49 9.11 1.26
N LEU A 18 -4.77 8.00 1.01
CA LEU A 18 -4.82 6.79 1.85
C LEU A 18 -4.48 7.08 3.33
N LYS A 19 -3.50 7.96 3.59
CA LYS A 19 -3.09 8.35 4.95
C LYS A 19 -4.15 9.19 5.69
N THR A 20 -4.96 9.96 4.97
CA THR A 20 -5.86 10.97 5.57
C THR A 20 -7.34 10.62 5.46
N MET A 21 -7.68 9.39 5.06
CA MET A 21 -9.08 8.96 4.98
C MET A 21 -9.73 9.02 6.36
N ASP A 22 -10.98 9.48 6.40
CA ASP A 22 -11.83 9.26 7.56
C ASP A 22 -12.29 7.80 7.64
N TYR A 23 -12.98 7.47 8.74
CA TYR A 23 -13.47 6.12 8.98
C TYR A 23 -14.43 5.64 7.87
N GLU A 24 -15.38 6.50 7.47
CA GLU A 24 -16.37 6.16 6.44
C GLU A 24 -15.69 5.85 5.10
N THR A 25 -14.74 6.68 4.69
CA THR A 25 -13.98 6.47 3.45
C THR A 25 -13.12 5.20 3.52
N THR A 26 -12.48 4.95 4.68
CA THR A 26 -11.65 3.77 4.91
C THR A 26 -12.44 2.47 4.72
N GLU A 27 -13.71 2.44 5.16
CA GLU A 27 -14.59 1.27 5.02
C GLU A 27 -15.34 1.20 3.67
N SER A 28 -15.25 2.25 2.86
CA SER A 28 -15.94 2.35 1.58
C SER A 28 -15.20 1.67 0.41
N GLN A 29 -15.89 1.58 -0.73
CA GLN A 29 -15.31 1.12 -1.99
C GLN A 29 -14.24 2.07 -2.56
N ILE A 30 -14.18 3.32 -2.09
CA ILE A 30 -13.16 4.30 -2.51
C ILE A 30 -11.78 3.79 -2.10
N HIS A 31 -11.63 3.34 -0.85
CA HIS A 31 -10.38 2.76 -0.36
C HIS A 31 -9.97 1.54 -1.19
N THR A 32 -10.91 0.61 -1.45
CA THR A 32 -10.63 -0.56 -2.31
C THR A 32 -10.16 -0.14 -3.70
N SER A 33 -10.78 0.88 -4.28
CA SER A 33 -10.44 1.39 -5.61
C SER A 33 -9.04 2.01 -5.65
N LEU A 34 -8.64 2.74 -4.60
CA LEU A 34 -7.30 3.31 -4.47
C LEU A 34 -6.22 2.23 -4.35
N ILE A 35 -6.47 1.17 -3.56
CA ILE A 35 -5.58 0.00 -3.53
C ILE A 35 -5.52 -0.68 -4.91
N GLY A 36 -6.64 -0.73 -5.63
CA GLY A 36 -6.69 -1.17 -7.03
C GLY A 36 -5.79 -0.33 -7.96
N CYS A 37 -5.76 0.99 -7.80
CA CYS A 37 -4.85 1.87 -8.54
C CYS A 37 -3.38 1.55 -8.24
N ILE A 38 -3.03 1.32 -6.97
CA ILE A 38 -1.67 0.89 -6.60
C ILE A 38 -1.35 -0.47 -7.22
N LYS A 39 -2.28 -1.45 -7.18
CA LYS A 39 -2.09 -2.76 -7.81
C LYS A 39 -1.82 -2.62 -9.31
N ALA A 40 -2.56 -1.74 -10.00
CA ALA A 40 -2.34 -1.44 -11.41
C ALA A 40 -0.97 -0.79 -11.68
N LEU A 41 -0.52 0.16 -10.83
CA LEU A 41 0.81 0.75 -10.92
C LEU A 41 1.92 -0.30 -10.72
N MET A 42 1.76 -1.20 -9.76
CA MET A 42 2.70 -2.29 -9.46
C MET A 42 2.80 -3.30 -10.61
N ASN A 43 1.75 -3.44 -11.42
CA ASN A 43 1.75 -4.26 -12.63
C ASN A 43 2.43 -3.57 -13.84
N ASN A 44 2.98 -2.36 -13.67
CA ASN A 44 3.81 -1.68 -14.64
C ASN A 44 5.26 -1.59 -14.11
N SER A 45 6.28 -1.79 -14.96
CA SER A 45 7.68 -1.79 -14.52
C SER A 45 8.12 -0.44 -13.93
N GLN A 46 7.75 0.68 -14.55
CA GLN A 46 8.06 2.02 -14.05
C GLN A 46 7.23 2.33 -12.80
N GLY A 47 5.92 2.06 -12.83
CA GLY A 47 5.07 2.23 -11.64
C GLY A 47 5.58 1.46 -10.43
N ARG A 48 5.94 0.19 -10.60
CA ARG A 48 6.56 -0.63 -9.56
C ARG A 48 7.86 -0.06 -9.04
N ALA A 49 8.75 0.40 -9.92
CA ALA A 49 10.02 1.01 -9.51
C ALA A 49 9.78 2.24 -8.61
N HIS A 50 8.85 3.12 -8.99
CA HIS A 50 8.50 4.30 -8.21
C HIS A 50 7.83 3.96 -6.88
N VAL A 51 6.89 3.00 -6.86
CA VAL A 51 6.28 2.55 -5.60
C VAL A 51 7.36 1.99 -4.67
N LEU A 52 8.25 1.13 -5.15
CA LEU A 52 9.29 0.52 -4.31
C LEU A 52 10.37 1.51 -3.84
N ALA A 53 10.63 2.56 -4.63
CA ALA A 53 11.59 3.62 -4.30
C ALA A 53 11.02 4.62 -3.28
N HIS A 54 9.71 4.84 -3.25
CA HIS A 54 9.07 5.72 -2.28
C HIS A 54 9.23 5.17 -0.86
N SER A 55 9.77 5.97 0.07
CA SER A 55 10.19 5.53 1.40
C SER A 55 9.06 4.98 2.26
N GLU A 56 7.87 5.58 2.18
CA GLU A 56 6.72 5.22 3.01
C GLU A 56 5.64 4.39 2.30
N SER A 57 5.76 4.15 0.98
CA SER A 57 4.65 3.61 0.19
C SER A 57 4.17 2.26 0.73
N ILE A 58 5.11 1.35 1.01
CA ILE A 58 4.80 0.01 1.51
C ILE A 58 4.21 0.08 2.93
N ASN A 59 4.66 1.03 3.76
CA ASN A 59 4.10 1.24 5.10
C ASN A 59 2.65 1.73 5.01
N ILE A 60 2.36 2.67 4.09
CA ILE A 60 1.01 3.20 3.86
C ILE A 60 0.08 2.10 3.33
N ILE A 61 0.55 1.32 2.36
CA ILE A 61 -0.20 0.17 1.83
C ILE A 61 -0.49 -0.85 2.95
N ALA A 62 0.47 -1.11 3.84
CA ALA A 62 0.26 -2.02 4.96
C ALA A 62 -0.75 -1.49 5.99
N GLN A 63 -0.80 -0.16 6.24
CA GLN A 63 -1.80 0.46 7.12
C GLN A 63 -3.24 0.18 6.67
N SER A 64 -3.46 0.02 5.36
CA SER A 64 -4.75 -0.38 4.81
C SER A 64 -5.25 -1.76 5.25
N LEU A 65 -4.44 -2.58 5.95
CA LEU A 65 -4.90 -3.82 6.60
C LEU A 65 -5.84 -3.57 7.79
N ALA A 66 -5.85 -2.35 8.34
CA ALA A 66 -6.66 -1.98 9.50
C ALA A 66 -8.17 -1.84 9.19
N THR A 67 -8.55 -1.70 7.92
CA THR A 67 -9.97 -1.66 7.50
C THR A 67 -10.71 -2.95 7.87
N GLU A 68 -12.03 -2.96 7.93
CA GLU A 68 -12.82 -4.21 8.06
C GLU A 68 -13.13 -4.84 6.68
N ASN A 69 -12.98 -4.07 5.61
CA ASN A 69 -13.27 -4.52 4.25
C ASN A 69 -12.31 -5.62 3.77
N ILE A 70 -12.82 -6.86 3.73
CA ILE A 70 -12.07 -8.06 3.33
C ILE A 70 -11.46 -7.92 1.93
N LYS A 71 -12.17 -7.31 0.97
CA LYS A 71 -11.66 -7.17 -0.41
C LYS A 71 -10.44 -6.27 -0.44
N THR A 72 -10.44 -5.19 0.34
CA THR A 72 -9.28 -4.31 0.50
C THR A 72 -8.12 -5.07 1.11
N LYS A 73 -8.33 -5.83 2.20
CA LYS A 73 -7.26 -6.63 2.83
C LYS A 73 -6.63 -7.62 1.86
N VAL A 74 -7.44 -8.34 1.08
CA VAL A 74 -6.96 -9.28 0.07
C VAL A 74 -6.08 -8.57 -0.95
N ALA A 75 -6.53 -7.43 -1.48
CA ALA A 75 -5.75 -6.67 -2.46
C ALA A 75 -4.41 -6.15 -1.89
N VAL A 76 -4.40 -5.71 -0.63
CA VAL A 76 -3.17 -5.31 0.08
C VAL A 76 -2.22 -6.50 0.22
N LEU A 77 -2.71 -7.67 0.67
CA LEU A 77 -1.90 -8.87 0.84
C LEU A 77 -1.34 -9.40 -0.49
N GLU A 78 -2.09 -9.29 -1.59
CA GLU A 78 -1.61 -9.63 -2.94
C GLU A 78 -0.44 -8.73 -3.37
N ILE A 79 -0.54 -7.41 -3.13
CA ILE A 79 0.56 -6.47 -3.41
C ILE A 79 1.78 -6.85 -2.56
N MET A 80 1.59 -7.03 -1.25
CA MET A 80 2.67 -7.36 -0.32
C MET A 80 3.35 -8.70 -0.67
N GLY A 81 2.58 -9.72 -1.01
CA GLY A 81 3.08 -11.01 -1.47
C GLY A 81 3.94 -10.88 -2.74
N ALA A 82 3.50 -10.08 -3.70
CA ALA A 82 4.29 -9.80 -4.91
C ALA A 82 5.59 -9.05 -4.60
N VAL A 83 5.56 -8.09 -3.66
CA VAL A 83 6.75 -7.36 -3.22
C VAL A 83 7.74 -8.29 -2.51
N CYS A 84 7.29 -9.26 -1.71
CA CYS A 84 8.18 -10.24 -1.07
C CYS A 84 9.09 -10.98 -2.08
N LEU A 85 8.62 -11.16 -3.31
CA LEU A 85 9.33 -11.90 -4.37
C LEU A 85 10.33 -11.06 -5.15
N VAL A 86 10.37 -9.73 -4.99
CA VAL A 86 11.39 -8.89 -5.63
C VAL A 86 12.68 -8.82 -4.81
N PRO A 87 13.86 -8.60 -5.42
CA PRO A 87 15.12 -8.48 -4.69
C PRO A 87 15.04 -7.46 -3.55
N GLY A 88 15.31 -7.90 -2.31
CA GLY A 88 15.23 -7.08 -1.10
C GLY A 88 13.82 -6.73 -0.63
N GLY A 89 12.77 -7.08 -1.38
CA GLY A 89 11.38 -6.72 -1.06
C GLY A 89 10.85 -7.41 0.20
N HIS A 90 11.27 -8.65 0.48
CA HIS A 90 10.95 -9.34 1.74
C HIS A 90 11.38 -8.54 2.99
N LYS A 91 12.53 -7.85 2.96
CA LYS A 91 12.97 -6.99 4.08
C LYS A 91 12.05 -5.77 4.23
N LYS A 92 11.72 -5.10 3.11
CA LYS A 92 10.76 -3.99 3.10
C LYS A 92 9.41 -4.39 3.67
N ILE A 93 8.91 -5.58 3.37
CA ILE A 93 7.65 -6.08 3.93
C ILE A 93 7.76 -6.34 5.43
N LEU A 94 8.86 -6.93 5.91
CA LEU A 94 9.07 -7.11 7.35
C LEU A 94 9.16 -5.77 8.10
N GLU A 95 9.82 -4.77 7.50
CA GLU A 95 9.89 -3.40 8.03
C GLU A 95 8.51 -2.73 8.05
N ALA A 96 7.74 -2.87 6.97
CA ALA A 96 6.39 -2.33 6.90
C ALA A 96 5.44 -2.98 7.91
N MET A 97 5.60 -4.27 8.18
CA MET A 97 4.80 -4.95 9.21
C MET A 97 5.24 -4.59 10.63
N LEU A 98 6.52 -4.28 10.85
CA LEU A 98 6.95 -3.66 12.12
C LEU A 98 6.35 -2.26 12.30
N HIS A 99 6.23 -1.48 11.22
CA HIS A 99 5.52 -0.21 11.24
C HIS A 99 4.03 -0.42 11.54
N TYR A 100 3.37 -1.34 10.83
CA TYR A 100 1.96 -1.67 11.00
C TYR A 100 1.65 -2.11 12.43
N GLN A 101 2.49 -2.95 13.03
CA GLN A 101 2.35 -3.39 14.41
C GLN A 101 2.23 -2.22 15.39
N LYS A 102 3.05 -1.18 15.23
CA LYS A 102 2.97 0.04 16.05
C LYS A 102 1.73 0.86 15.72
N PHE A 103 1.41 0.99 14.43
CA PHE A 103 0.25 1.74 13.95
C PHE A 103 -1.08 1.16 14.45
N ALA A 104 -1.25 -0.14 14.37
CA ALA A 104 -2.45 -0.87 14.78
C ALA A 104 -2.44 -1.26 16.28
N CYS A 105 -1.41 -0.86 17.03
CA CYS A 105 -1.22 -1.21 18.43
C CYS A 105 -1.27 -2.74 18.69
N GLU A 106 -0.74 -3.54 17.76
CA GLU A 106 -0.69 -4.99 17.87
C GLU A 106 0.46 -5.45 18.78
N ARG A 107 0.28 -6.60 19.44
CA ARG A 107 1.30 -7.14 20.36
C ARG A 107 2.50 -7.70 19.60
N THR A 108 2.26 -8.33 18.46
CA THR A 108 3.28 -8.98 17.63
C THR A 108 3.14 -8.50 16.19
N ARG A 109 4.16 -8.73 15.38
CA ARG A 109 4.25 -8.20 14.00
C ARG A 109 3.17 -8.71 13.04
N PHE A 110 2.51 -9.82 13.37
CA PHE A 110 1.57 -10.53 12.48
C PHE A 110 0.44 -11.14 13.32
N GLN A 111 -0.20 -10.33 14.17
CA GLN A 111 -1.28 -10.80 15.03
C GLN A 111 -2.51 -11.20 14.22
#